data_AF-A0A0D0AXB3-F1
#
_entry.id   AF-A0A0D0AXB3-F1
#
_cell.length_a   1.000
_cell.length_b   1.000
_cell.length_c   1.000
_cell.angle_alpha   90.00
_cell.angle_beta   90.00
_cell.angle_gamma   90.00
#
_symmetry.space_group_name_H-M   'P 1'
#
loop_
_entity.id
_entity.type
_entity.pdbx_description
1 polymer ?
#
loop_
_entity_poly.entity_id
_entity_poly.type
_entity_poly.pdbx_seq_one_letter_code
_entity_poly.pdbx_strand_id
1 'polypeptide(L)'
;MNADMLESQAKVSFSFVDGLTQENLVPLAATLIGYPVAYVPISVDQTSFLSGHSLDVYEATVVPATSCTSSLQSSNQSHTLLKFSCPRSLSETNRELYPERITKRLQSQFLERLSSIGSSLLVHHHVEVVDRVAL
;
A
#
# COMPACT_ATOMS: atom_id res chain seq x y z
N MET A 1 -34.91 -29.10 6.14
CA MET A 1 -33.51 -28.75 6.46
C MET A 1 -32.98 -27.99 5.28
N ASN A 2 -32.96 -26.66 5.40
CA ASN A 2 -32.89 -25.72 4.28
C ASN A 2 -31.45 -25.50 3.82
N ALA A 3 -31.19 -25.76 2.54
CA ALA A 3 -29.91 -25.57 1.85
C ALA A 3 -29.91 -24.29 0.99
N ASP A 4 -30.46 -23.20 1.53
CA ASP A 4 -30.73 -21.97 0.75
C ASP A 4 -30.29 -20.70 1.50
N MET A 5 -29.07 -20.75 2.05
CA MET A 5 -28.34 -19.56 2.53
C MET A 5 -27.02 -19.42 1.78
N LEU A 6 -27.04 -19.56 0.45
CA LEU A 6 -26.03 -18.90 -0.36
C LEU A 6 -26.31 -17.39 -0.29
N GLU A 7 -25.65 -16.73 0.65
CA GLU A 7 -25.54 -15.27 0.67
C GLU A 7 -25.14 -14.80 -0.74
N SER A 8 -26.08 -14.16 -1.42
CA SER A 8 -25.81 -13.38 -2.61
C SER A 8 -24.96 -12.19 -2.18
N GLN A 9 -23.65 -12.38 -2.03
CA GLN A 9 -22.71 -11.26 -2.01
C GLN A 9 -22.90 -10.53 -3.33
N ALA A 10 -23.54 -9.36 -3.29
CA ALA A 10 -23.64 -8.49 -4.44
C ALA A 10 -22.21 -8.23 -4.93
N LYS A 11 -21.87 -8.79 -6.10
CA LYS A 11 -20.56 -8.57 -6.72
C LYS A 11 -20.48 -7.10 -7.08
N VAL A 12 -19.83 -6.31 -6.23
CA VAL A 12 -19.56 -4.90 -6.51
C VAL A 12 -18.54 -4.87 -7.64
N SER A 13 -19.03 -4.63 -8.86
CA SER A 13 -18.20 -4.44 -10.05
C SER A 13 -18.45 -3.07 -10.64
N PHE A 14 -17.38 -2.37 -10.99
CA PHE A 14 -17.41 -1.18 -11.82
C PHE A 14 -16.61 -1.47 -13.09
N SER A 15 -17.06 -0.93 -14.21
CA SER A 15 -16.37 -0.99 -15.49
C SER A 15 -15.97 0.42 -15.90
N PHE A 16 -14.76 0.56 -16.44
CA PHE A 16 -14.34 1.81 -17.02
C PHE A 16 -14.75 1.91 -18.49
N VAL A 17 -14.75 3.12 -19.03
CA VAL A 17 -14.89 3.35 -20.48
C VAL A 17 -13.71 2.75 -21.23
N ASP A 18 -13.98 2.27 -22.45
CA ASP A 18 -12.96 1.74 -23.33
C ASP A 18 -11.93 2.81 -23.72
N GLY A 19 -10.70 2.39 -24.00
CA GLY A 19 -9.63 3.28 -24.48
C GLY A 19 -8.83 4.01 -23.41
N LEU A 20 -8.99 3.67 -22.12
CA LEU A 20 -8.11 4.18 -21.07
C LEU A 20 -6.70 3.61 -21.19
N THR A 21 -5.72 4.49 -21.23
CA THR A 21 -4.29 4.16 -21.26
C THR A 21 -3.75 3.80 -19.86
N GLN A 22 -2.60 3.13 -19.81
CA GLN A 22 -1.90 2.84 -18.55
C GLN A 22 -1.59 4.11 -17.74
N GLU A 23 -1.33 5.22 -18.43
CA GLU A 23 -1.09 6.54 -17.84
C GLU A 23 -2.26 7.02 -16.97
N ASN A 24 -3.48 6.61 -17.28
CA ASN A 24 -4.68 6.94 -16.52
C ASN A 24 -5.01 5.85 -15.48
N LEU A 25 -4.88 4.58 -15.88
CA LEU A 25 -5.28 3.46 -15.03
C LEU A 25 -4.34 3.26 -13.83
N VAL A 26 -3.03 3.48 -13.98
CA VAL A 26 -2.07 3.26 -12.90
C VAL A 26 -2.26 4.26 -11.73
N PRO A 27 -2.32 5.59 -11.96
CA PRO A 27 -2.61 6.54 -10.87
C PRO A 27 -3.99 6.34 -10.25
N LEU A 28 -4.99 5.97 -11.06
CA LEU A 28 -6.33 5.68 -10.58
C LEU A 28 -6.33 4.45 -9.66
N ALA A 29 -5.71 3.36 -10.09
CA ALA A 29 -5.55 2.17 -9.27
C ALA A 29 -4.88 2.51 -7.95
N ALA A 30 -3.74 3.21 -7.99
CA ALA A 30 -3.02 3.64 -6.78
C ALA A 30 -3.89 4.47 -5.83
N THR A 31 -4.71 5.38 -6.37
CA THR A 31 -5.66 6.16 -5.56
C THR A 31 -6.71 5.26 -4.89
N LEU A 32 -7.28 4.29 -5.63
CA LEU A 32 -8.29 3.37 -5.11
C LEU A 32 -7.75 2.47 -4.00
N ILE A 33 -6.50 2.00 -4.12
CA ILE A 33 -5.85 1.14 -3.11
C ILE A 33 -5.07 1.94 -2.05
N GLY A 34 -5.08 3.27 -2.12
CA GLY A 34 -4.42 4.15 -1.15
C GLY A 34 -2.89 4.16 -1.23
N TYR A 35 -2.31 3.76 -2.37
CA TYR A 35 -0.88 3.89 -2.60
C TYR A 35 -0.50 5.37 -2.81
N PRO A 36 0.42 5.93 -2.02
CA PRO A 36 0.80 7.34 -2.14
C PRO A 36 1.69 7.62 -3.35
N VAL A 37 2.31 6.59 -3.93
CA VAL A 37 3.20 6.68 -5.10
C VAL A 37 2.86 5.54 -6.07
N ALA A 38 2.85 5.84 -7.36
CA ALA A 38 2.63 4.88 -8.43
C ALA A 38 3.66 5.10 -9.54
N TYR A 39 4.17 4.01 -10.11
CA TYR A 39 5.10 4.06 -11.22
C TYR A 39 4.34 3.89 -12.52
N VAL A 40 4.27 4.95 -13.31
CA VAL A 40 3.58 4.94 -14.61
C VAL A 40 4.60 4.60 -15.71
N PRO A 41 4.40 3.50 -16.46
CA PRO A 41 5.22 3.21 -17.63
C PRO A 41 5.08 4.31 -18.69
N ILE A 42 6.20 4.69 -19.32
CA ILE A 42 6.20 5.69 -20.41
C ILE A 42 5.84 5.00 -21.75
N SER A 43 6.02 3.68 -21.85
CA SER A 43 5.63 2.89 -23.00
C SER A 43 5.29 1.45 -22.63
N VAL A 44 4.57 0.76 -23.51
CA VAL A 44 4.18 -0.66 -23.35
C VAL A 44 5.40 -1.59 -23.39
N ASP A 45 6.49 -1.17 -24.02
CA ASP A 45 7.73 -1.94 -24.18
C ASP A 45 8.73 -1.74 -23.01
N GLN A 46 8.40 -0.87 -22.06
CA GLN A 46 9.28 -0.60 -20.91
C GLN A 46 9.24 -1.78 -19.93
N THR A 47 10.32 -2.57 -19.91
CA THR A 47 10.43 -3.79 -19.09
C THR A 47 11.39 -3.67 -17.91
N SER A 48 12.24 -2.63 -17.88
CA SER A 48 13.17 -2.37 -16.79
C SER A 48 12.81 -1.07 -16.05
N PHE A 49 12.55 -1.19 -14.75
CA PHE A 49 12.27 -0.05 -13.89
C PHE A 49 13.33 0.03 -12.78
N LEU A 50 13.93 1.22 -12.64
CA LEU A 50 14.66 1.68 -11.45
C LEU A 50 15.83 0.80 -10.97
N SER A 51 16.48 0.05 -11.87
CA SER A 51 17.67 -0.72 -11.54
C SER A 51 18.76 0.17 -10.94
N GLY A 52 19.32 -0.23 -9.79
CA GLY A 52 20.42 0.48 -9.14
C GLY A 52 20.05 1.80 -8.47
N HIS A 53 18.75 2.10 -8.34
CA HIS A 53 18.29 3.30 -7.62
C HIS A 53 18.03 2.96 -6.14
N SER A 54 18.39 3.88 -5.26
CA SER A 54 18.00 3.81 -3.85
C SER A 54 16.50 4.07 -3.73
N LEU A 55 15.77 3.12 -3.14
CA LEU A 55 14.34 3.17 -2.91
C LEU A 55 14.05 3.28 -1.42
N ASP A 56 13.14 4.17 -1.06
CA ASP A 56 12.47 4.11 0.23
C ASP A 56 11.36 3.08 0.16
N VAL A 57 11.45 2.03 0.97
CA VAL A 57 10.49 0.93 1.05
C VAL A 57 9.66 1.10 2.32
N TYR A 58 8.33 1.05 2.17
CA TYR A 58 7.37 1.17 3.24
C TYR A 58 6.56 -0.11 3.35
N GLU A 59 6.52 -0.66 4.55
CA GLU A 59 5.70 -1.81 4.90
C GLU A 59 4.74 -1.42 6.01
N ALA A 60 3.45 -1.36 5.68
CA ALA A 60 2.39 -0.99 6.61
C ALA A 60 1.67 -2.26 7.09
N THR A 61 1.77 -2.52 8.38
CA THR A 61 1.36 -3.75 9.03
C THR A 61 0.29 -3.45 10.07
N VAL A 62 -0.83 -4.18 10.01
CA VAL A 62 -1.89 -4.11 11.00
C VAL A 62 -1.51 -4.96 12.20
N VAL A 63 -1.57 -4.37 13.39
CA VAL A 63 -1.28 -5.04 14.67
C VAL A 63 -2.42 -4.79 15.66
N PRO A 64 -2.68 -5.69 16.61
CA PRO A 64 -3.70 -5.46 17.64
C PRO A 64 -3.32 -4.29 18.55
N ALA A 65 -4.28 -3.43 18.90
CA ALA A 65 -4.03 -2.20 19.67
C ALA A 65 -3.46 -2.47 21.08
N THR A 66 -3.72 -3.66 21.64
CA THR A 66 -3.20 -4.10 22.94
C THR A 66 -1.76 -4.62 22.90
N SER A 67 -1.17 -4.81 21.71
CA SER A 67 0.19 -5.35 21.55
C SER A 67 1.29 -4.28 21.70
N CYS A 68 0.92 -3.04 21.99
CA CYS A 68 1.88 -1.95 22.22
C CYS A 68 2.66 -2.11 23.54
N THR A 69 2.22 -3.01 24.42
CA THR A 69 2.93 -3.37 25.65
C THR A 69 2.88 -4.88 25.88
N SER A 70 3.99 -5.45 26.34
CA SER A 70 4.14 -6.83 26.84
C SER A 70 4.23 -7.97 25.81
N SER A 71 5.41 -8.58 25.85
CA SER A 71 5.84 -9.86 25.30
C SER A 71 5.08 -11.06 25.88
N LEU A 72 3.84 -11.30 25.47
CA LEU A 72 3.16 -12.58 25.74
C LEU A 72 2.52 -13.13 24.46
N GLN A 73 2.97 -14.34 24.13
CA GLN A 73 2.64 -15.11 22.95
C GLN A 73 1.18 -15.57 22.99
N SER A 74 0.34 -14.98 22.15
CA SER A 74 -0.94 -15.57 21.74
C SER A 74 -1.34 -15.00 20.39
N SER A 75 -0.91 -15.67 19.30
CA SER A 75 -1.39 -15.52 17.91
C SER A 75 -1.79 -14.13 17.40
N ASN A 76 -1.11 -13.06 17.84
CA ASN A 76 -1.30 -11.71 17.30
C ASN A 76 -0.59 -11.64 15.94
N GLN A 77 -1.25 -12.22 14.94
CA GLN A 77 -0.74 -12.32 13.59
C GLN A 77 -0.74 -10.91 12.98
N SER A 78 0.44 -10.30 12.92
CA SER A 78 0.64 -9.03 12.24
C SER A 78 0.43 -9.26 10.75
N HIS A 79 -0.44 -8.47 10.11
CA HIS A 79 -0.74 -8.63 8.69
C HIS A 79 -0.25 -7.42 7.89
N THR A 80 0.60 -7.65 6.88
CA THR A 80 1.02 -6.60 5.96
C THR A 80 -0.17 -6.21 5.08
N LEU A 81 -0.68 -4.99 5.30
CA LEU A 81 -1.79 -4.41 4.54
C LEU A 81 -1.30 -3.86 3.20
N LEU A 82 -0.13 -3.24 3.23
CA LEU A 82 0.39 -2.46 2.12
C LEU A 82 1.92 -2.52 2.14
N LYS A 83 2.54 -2.83 1.00
CA LYS A 83 3.98 -2.70 0.79
C LYS A 83 4.25 -2.02 -0.54
N PHE A 84 5.05 -0.97 -0.51
CA PHE A 84 5.43 -0.22 -1.71
C PHE A 84 6.80 0.41 -1.56
N SER A 85 7.35 0.86 -2.68
CA SER A 85 8.61 1.59 -2.73
C SER A 85 8.46 2.87 -3.53
N CYS A 86 9.31 3.87 -3.24
CA CYS A 86 9.48 5.06 -4.07
C CYS A 86 10.97 5.40 -4.22
N PRO A 87 11.43 5.97 -5.34
CA PRO A 87 12.82 6.39 -5.48
C PRO A 87 13.11 7.51 -4.48
N ARG A 88 14.20 7.36 -3.74
CA ARG A 88 14.58 8.30 -2.68
C ARG A 88 14.81 9.72 -3.20
N SER A 89 15.30 9.84 -4.43
CA SER A 89 15.50 11.12 -5.12
C SER A 89 14.20 11.92 -5.30
N LEU A 90 13.02 11.26 -5.33
CA LEU A 90 11.75 11.99 -5.40
C LEU A 90 11.49 12.81 -4.13
N SER A 91 12.00 12.37 -2.99
CA SER A 91 11.85 13.09 -1.72
C SER A 91 12.63 14.42 -1.72
N GLU A 92 13.72 14.50 -2.49
CA GLU A 92 14.51 15.74 -2.67
C GLU A 92 13.72 16.81 -3.42
N THR A 93 12.86 16.38 -4.34
CA THR A 93 12.04 17.29 -5.17
C THR A 93 10.66 17.53 -4.56
N ASN A 94 10.13 16.57 -3.80
CA ASN A 94 8.81 16.64 -3.19
C ASN A 94 8.85 16.24 -1.72
N ARG A 95 8.73 17.25 -0.84
CA ARG A 95 8.75 17.07 0.62
C ARG A 95 7.62 16.18 1.15
N GLU A 96 6.51 16.06 0.43
CA GLU A 96 5.41 15.15 0.83
C GLU A 96 5.82 13.67 0.79
N LEU A 97 6.91 13.35 0.07
CA LEU A 97 7.46 12.01 -0.02
C LEU A 97 8.55 11.73 1.04
N TYR A 98 8.79 12.66 1.98
CA TYR A 98 9.67 12.36 3.10
C TYR A 98 9.12 11.19 3.93
N PRO A 99 9.97 10.25 4.38
CA PRO A 99 9.52 9.06 5.10
C PRO A 99 8.62 9.32 6.30
N GLU A 100 8.93 10.37 7.07
CA GLU A 100 8.13 10.82 8.21
C GLU A 100 6.71 11.23 7.80
N ARG A 101 6.57 11.92 6.66
CA ARG A 101 5.28 12.37 6.15
C ARG A 101 4.45 11.24 5.58
N ILE A 102 5.07 10.35 4.81
CA ILE A 102 4.41 9.15 4.29
C ILE A 102 3.91 8.29 5.46
N THR A 103 4.77 8.04 6.45
CA THR A 103 4.42 7.27 7.64
C THR A 103 3.23 7.88 8.37
N LYS A 104 3.28 9.18 8.66
CA LYS A 104 2.19 9.89 9.34
C LYS A 104 0.90 9.89 8.52
N ARG A 105 0.99 10.05 7.19
CA ARG A 105 -0.15 10.02 6.28
C ARG A 105 -0.82 8.65 6.29
N LEU A 106 -0.04 7.57 6.17
CA LEU A 106 -0.56 6.19 6.22
C LEU A 106 -1.24 5.91 7.56
N GLN A 107 -0.56 6.23 8.67
CA GLN A 107 -1.14 6.06 10.00
C GLN A 107 -2.46 6.83 10.14
N SER A 108 -2.51 8.10 9.74
CA SER A 108 -3.72 8.93 9.83
C SER A 108 -4.85 8.40 8.94
N GLN A 109 -4.54 7.92 7.74
CA GLN A 109 -5.53 7.42 6.77
C GLN A 109 -6.24 6.14 7.22
N PHE A 110 -5.55 5.30 8.01
CA PHE A 110 -6.10 4.03 8.50
C PHE A 110 -6.50 4.08 9.97
N LEU A 111 -6.13 5.13 10.72
CA LEU A 111 -6.39 5.26 12.16
C LEU A 111 -7.86 5.05 12.52
N GLU A 112 -8.77 5.77 11.87
CA GLU A 112 -10.21 5.73 12.17
C GLU A 112 -10.82 4.34 11.88
N ARG A 113 -10.39 3.73 10.76
CA ARG A 113 -10.89 2.42 10.35
C ARG A 113 -10.37 1.31 11.27
N LEU A 114 -9.10 1.35 11.64
CA LEU A 114 -8.49 0.32 12.49
C LEU A 114 -8.86 0.46 13.97
N SER A 115 -9.06 1.69 14.46
CA SER A 115 -9.48 1.90 15.85
C SER A 115 -10.85 1.30 16.13
N SER A 116 -11.76 1.33 15.13
CA SER A 116 -13.09 0.72 15.23
C SER A 116 -13.07 -0.80 15.44
N ILE A 117 -11.98 -1.47 15.05
CA ILE A 117 -11.78 -2.92 15.17
C ILE A 117 -10.69 -3.28 16.21
N GLY A 118 -10.29 -2.34 17.06
CA GLY A 118 -9.27 -2.58 18.10
C GLY A 118 -7.87 -2.90 17.56
N SER A 119 -7.54 -2.39 16.37
CA SER A 119 -6.23 -2.56 15.73
C SER A 119 -5.53 -1.22 15.50
N SER A 120 -4.24 -1.26 15.20
CA SER A 120 -3.42 -0.10 14.84
C SER A 120 -2.53 -0.42 13.63
N LEU A 121 -1.99 0.63 13.00
CA LEU A 121 -1.07 0.52 11.87
C LEU A 121 0.35 0.84 12.31
N LEU A 122 1.26 -0.12 12.13
CA LEU A 122 2.69 0.08 12.21
C LEU A 122 3.24 0.28 10.80
N VAL A 123 4.08 1.29 10.58
CA VAL A 123 4.76 1.49 9.29
C VAL A 123 6.25 1.32 9.51
N HIS A 124 6.85 0.34 8.85
CA HIS A 124 8.28 0.14 8.82
C HIS A 124 8.85 0.74 7.53
N HIS A 125 9.77 1.69 7.69
CA HIS A 125 10.51 2.31 6.60
C HIS A 125 11.95 1.81 6.61
N HIS A 126 12.46 1.47 5.43
CA HIS A 126 13.88 1.21 5.23
C HIS A 126 14.29 1.61 3.81
N VAL A 127 15.59 1.63 3.55
CA VAL A 127 16.15 1.96 2.24
C VAL A 127 16.74 0.71 1.62
N GLU A 128 16.38 0.43 0.38
CA GLU A 128 16.85 -0.72 -0.38
C GLU A 128 17.37 -0.27 -1.75
N VAL A 129 18.43 -0.92 -2.23
CA VAL A 129 18.91 -0.78 -3.60
C VAL A 129 18.70 -2.13 -4.27
N VAL A 130 17.87 -2.15 -5.32
CA VAL A 130 17.51 -3.38 -6.03
C VAL A 130 18.06 -3.34 -7.45
N ASP A 131 18.57 -4.48 -7.90
CA ASP A 131 19.07 -4.63 -9.28
C ASP A 131 17.94 -4.55 -10.31
N ARG A 132 16.72 -4.94 -9.92
CA ARG A 132 15.50 -4.85 -10.75
C ARG A 132 14.27 -4.62 -9.87
N VAL A 133 13.43 -3.66 -10.25
CA VAL A 133 12.06 -3.53 -9.73
C VAL A 133 11.12 -4.06 -10.82
N ALA A 134 10.35 -5.10 -10.49
CA ALA A 134 9.24 -5.52 -11.35
C ALA A 134 8.03 -4.63 -11.04
N LEU A 135 7.40 -4.08 -12.09
CA LEU A 135 6.12 -3.37 -12.02
C LEU A 135 4.98 -4.27 -12.52
#